data_AF-A0A927MVW0-F1
#
_entry.id   AF-A0A927MVW0-F1
#
_cell.length_a   1.000
_cell.length_b   1.000
_cell.length_c   1.000
_cell.angle_alpha   90.00
_cell.angle_beta   90.00
_cell.angle_gamma   90.00
#
_symmetry.space_group_name_H-M   'P 1'
#
loop_
_entity.id
_entity.type
_entity.pdbx_description
1 polymer ?
#
loop_
_entity_poly.entity_id
_entity_poly.type
_entity_poly.pdbx_seq_one_letter_code
_entity_poly.pdbx_strand_id
1 'polypeptide(L)'
;MGPDDEIDHDGPVAPYKQLAEILRARLKRGDFGGPNRPIPSEPRLVQEYGLARSTVRRSVAILVEEGLVYTVPQRGSYVAGK
;
A
#
# COMPACT_ATOMS: atom_id res chain seq x y z
N MET A 1 4.92 14.73 -3.66
CA MET A 1 4.28 14.33 -2.39
C MET A 1 2.91 14.96 -2.44
N GLY A 2 1.89 14.16 -2.73
CA GLY A 2 0.52 14.66 -2.82
C GLY A 2 -0.08 14.76 -1.41
N PRO A 3 -1.11 15.59 -1.20
CA PRO A 3 -1.85 15.66 0.07
C PRO A 3 -2.57 14.34 0.42
N ASP A 4 -2.66 13.40 -0.53
CA ASP A 4 -3.23 12.07 -0.34
C ASP A 4 -2.26 11.10 0.35
N ASP A 5 -1.07 11.52 0.78
CA ASP A 5 -0.02 10.65 1.35
C ASP A 5 0.13 10.76 2.88
N GLU A 6 -0.72 11.54 3.55
CA GLU A 6 -0.61 11.80 4.99
C GLU A 6 -1.50 10.85 5.80
N ILE A 7 -0.91 10.18 6.81
CA ILE A 7 -1.63 9.29 7.71
C ILE A 7 -1.98 10.05 8.98
N ASP A 8 -3.27 10.20 9.25
CA ASP A 8 -3.77 10.77 10.50
C ASP A 8 -3.82 9.67 11.58
N HIS A 9 -2.99 9.80 12.60
CA HIS A 9 -2.92 8.84 13.69
C HIS A 9 -3.95 9.10 14.80
N ASP A 10 -4.46 10.33 14.90
CA ASP A 10 -5.41 10.77 15.91
C ASP A 10 -6.86 10.76 15.38
N GLY A 11 -7.02 10.58 14.07
CA GLY A 11 -8.29 10.47 13.39
C GLY A 11 -9.09 9.20 13.72
N PRO A 12 -10.39 9.19 13.40
CA PRO A 12 -11.28 8.05 13.67
C PRO A 12 -11.00 6.83 12.78
N VAL A 13 -10.16 6.97 11.74
CA VAL A 13 -9.84 5.90 10.78
C VAL A 13 -8.51 5.27 11.17
N ALA A 14 -8.48 3.94 11.30
CA ALA A 14 -7.25 3.24 11.64
C ALA A 14 -6.14 3.47 10.58
N PRO A 15 -4.87 3.69 10.98
CA PRO A 15 -3.75 3.97 10.07
C PRO A 15 -3.56 2.96 8.93
N TYR A 16 -3.84 1.68 9.17
CA TYR A 16 -3.74 0.65 8.13
C TYR A 16 -4.81 0.78 7.03
N LYS A 17 -6.00 1.30 7.38
CA LYS A 17 -7.05 1.56 6.40
C LYS A 17 -6.71 2.78 5.56
N GLN A 18 -6.17 3.82 6.20
CA GLN A 18 -5.71 5.01 5.49
C GLN A 18 -4.62 4.63 4.49
N LEU A 19 -3.56 3.94 4.92
CA LEU A 19 -2.51 3.49 4.01
C LEU A 19 -3.05 2.60 2.87
N ALA A 20 -3.98 1.69 3.15
CA ALA A 20 -4.60 0.87 2.11
C ALA A 20 -5.32 1.73 1.05
N GLU A 21 -6.11 2.72 1.47
CA GLU A 21 -6.82 3.63 0.57
C GLU A 21 -5.86 4.53 -0.24
N ILE A 22 -4.77 5.00 0.37
CA ILE A 22 -3.72 5.78 -0.32
C ILE A 22 -3.06 4.93 -1.41
N LEU A 23 -2.62 3.73 -1.06
CA LEU A 23 -2.01 2.79 -2.01
C LEU A 23 -3.00 2.41 -3.11
N ARG A 24 -4.27 2.20 -2.77
CA ARG A 24 -5.34 1.94 -3.74
C ARG A 24 -5.54 3.08 -4.72
N ALA A 25 -5.57 4.32 -4.24
CA ALA A 25 -5.68 5.50 -5.09
C ALA A 25 -4.46 5.63 -6.03
N ARG A 26 -3.24 5.42 -5.51
CA ARG A 26 -2.00 5.37 -6.30
C ARG A 26 -2.03 4.24 -7.35
N LEU A 27 -2.51 3.05 -6.99
CA LEU A 27 -2.68 1.91 -7.89
C LEU A 27 -3.65 2.26 -9.03
N LYS A 28 -4.82 2.82 -8.71
CA LYS A 28 -5.82 3.25 -9.69
C LYS A 28 -5.32 4.37 -10.61
N ARG A 29 -4.49 5.27 -10.09
CA ARG A 29 -3.86 6.35 -10.87
C ARG A 29 -2.77 5.82 -11.83
N GLY A 30 -2.26 4.61 -11.59
CA GLY A 30 -1.13 4.06 -12.35
C GLY A 30 0.23 4.57 -11.87
N ASP A 31 0.30 5.12 -10.66
CA ASP A 31 1.53 5.69 -10.07
C ASP A 31 2.64 4.65 -9.93
N PHE A 32 2.26 3.38 -9.78
CA PHE A 32 3.18 2.25 -9.72
C PHE A 32 3.59 1.72 -11.09
N GLY A 33 3.20 2.34 -12.21
CA GLY A 33 3.65 1.95 -13.55
C GLY A 33 2.89 0.78 -14.18
N GLY A 34 1.72 0.42 -13.66
CA GLY A 34 0.78 -0.53 -14.27
C GLY A 34 0.83 -1.97 -13.74
N PRO A 35 0.13 -2.90 -14.42
CA PRO A 35 0.09 -4.33 -14.09
C PRO A 35 1.45 -4.98 -13.93
N ASN A 36 1.58 -5.94 -13.00
CA ASN A 36 2.79 -6.74 -12.76
C ASN A 36 4.05 -5.94 -12.37
N ARG A 37 3.90 -4.65 -12.05
CA ARG A 37 5.00 -3.81 -11.61
C ARG A 37 5.22 -3.98 -10.11
N PRO A 38 6.47 -4.06 -9.63
CA PRO A 38 6.73 -4.10 -8.20
C PRO A 38 6.27 -2.81 -7.51
N ILE A 39 5.48 -2.97 -6.44
CA ILE A 39 5.16 -1.90 -5.49
C ILE A 39 6.31 -1.74 -4.48
N PRO A 40 6.38 -0.61 -3.74
CA PRO A 40 7.31 -0.45 -2.64
C PRO A 40 7.21 -1.60 -1.64
N SER A 41 8.34 -2.19 -1.27
CA SER A 41 8.40 -3.24 -0.25
C SER A 41 7.90 -2.76 1.10
N GLU A 42 7.40 -3.67 1.95
CA GLU A 42 6.99 -3.36 3.33
C GLU A 42 7.97 -2.44 4.09
N PRO A 43 9.30 -2.72 4.17
CA PRO A 43 10.24 -1.85 4.89
C PRO A 43 10.39 -0.46 4.28
N ARG A 44 10.12 -0.31 2.98
CA ARG A 44 10.13 0.99 2.30
C ARG A 44 8.88 1.78 2.65
N LEU A 45 7.71 1.14 2.64
CA LEU A 45 6.45 1.76 3.09
C LEU A 45 6.50 2.15 4.57
N VAL A 46 7.13 1.34 5.42
CA VAL A 46 7.38 1.67 6.83
C VAL A 46 8.19 2.97 6.95
N GLN A 47 9.24 3.12 6.14
CA GLN A 47 10.08 4.33 6.16
C GLN A 47 9.40 5.53 5.52
N GLU A 48 8.65 5.33 4.43
CA GLU A 48 7.98 6.40 3.67
C GLU A 48 6.82 7.01 4.47
N TYR A 49 6.06 6.18 5.21
CA TYR A 49 4.87 6.61 5.96
C TYR A 49 5.07 6.62 7.49
N GLY A 50 6.25 6.22 7.99
CA GLY A 50 6.52 6.15 9.43
C GLY A 50 5.66 5.13 10.20
N LEU A 51 5.07 4.15 9.51
CA LEU A 51 4.11 3.20 10.10
C LEU A 51 4.78 1.93 10.61
N ALA A 52 4.18 1.32 11.64
CA ALA A 52 4.60 0.00 12.10
C ALA A 52 4.48 -1.04 10.97
N ARG A 53 5.43 -2.00 10.93
CA ARG A 53 5.43 -3.08 9.93
C ARG A 53 4.13 -3.89 9.93
N SER A 54 3.52 -4.11 11.09
CA SER A 54 2.21 -4.76 11.23
C SER A 54 1.09 -3.98 10.54
N THR A 55 1.09 -2.65 10.67
CA THR A 55 0.15 -1.74 10.00
C THR A 55 0.31 -1.80 8.49
N VAL A 56 1.55 -1.70 7.99
CA VAL A 56 1.86 -1.80 6.56
C VAL A 56 1.42 -3.15 6.01
N ARG A 57 1.80 -4.25 6.68
CA ARG A 57 1.42 -5.60 6.27
C ARG A 57 -0.09 -5.78 6.21
N ARG A 58 -0.83 -5.22 7.17
CA ARG A 58 -2.31 -5.25 7.18
C ARG A 58 -2.91 -4.45 6.03
N SER A 59 -2.31 -3.31 5.70
CA SER A 59 -2.73 -2.48 4.57
C SER A 59 -2.53 -3.20 3.24
N VAL A 60 -1.36 -3.83 3.06
CA VAL A 60 -1.05 -4.65 1.88
C VAL A 60 -1.99 -5.86 1.80
N ALA A 61 -2.28 -6.52 2.92
CA ALA A 61 -3.21 -7.65 2.95
C ALA A 61 -4.60 -7.28 2.43
N ILE A 62 -5.13 -6.10 2.78
CA ILE A 62 -6.42 -5.62 2.25
C ILE A 62 -6.36 -5.46 0.74
N LEU A 63 -5.28 -4.88 0.21
CA LEU A 63 -5.10 -4.74 -1.23
C LEU A 63 -4.98 -6.09 -1.95
N VAL A 64 -4.41 -7.10 -1.28
CA VAL A 64 -4.36 -8.48 -1.77
C VAL A 64 -5.75 -9.11 -1.79
N GLU A 65 -6.53 -8.92 -0.72
CA GLU A 65 -7.93 -9.38 -0.65
C GLU A 65 -8.81 -8.69 -1.70
N GLU A 66 -8.58 -7.40 -1.98
CA GLU A 66 -9.26 -6.69 -3.07
C GLU A 66 -8.79 -7.12 -4.48
N GLY A 67 -7.73 -7.91 -4.59
CA GLY A 67 -7.15 -8.32 -5.87
C GLY A 67 -6.49 -7.18 -6.62
N LEU A 68 -6.03 -6.13 -5.92
CA LEU A 68 -5.32 -4.98 -6.48
C LEU A 68 -3.80 -5.17 -6.47
N VAL A 69 -3.29 -5.97 -5.54
CA VAL A 69 -1.88 -6.35 -5.46
C VAL A 69 -1.77 -7.84 -5.16
N TYR A 70 -0.62 -8.42 -5.44
CA TYR A 70 -0.32 -9.78 -5.03
C TYR A 70 1.10 -9.84 -4.47
N THR A 71 1.26 -10.61 -3.39
CA THR A 71 2.56 -10.80 -2.75
C THR A 71 3.17 -12.10 -3.24
N VAL A 72 4.39 -12.03 -3.77
CA VAL A 72 5.17 -13.19 -4.19
C VAL A 72 6.22 -13.47 -3.12
N PRO A 73 6.23 -14.66 -2.51
CA PRO A 73 7.28 -15.07 -1.58
C PRO A 73 8.66 -14.83 -2.18
N GLN A 74 9.58 -14.26 -1.39
CA GLN A 74 10.97 -13.94 -1.78
C GLN A 74 11.16 -12.92 -2.92
N ARG A 75 10.09 -12.39 -3.52
CA ARG A 75 10.17 -11.41 -4.63
C ARG A 75 9.56 -10.05 -4.29
N GLY A 76 8.64 -9.99 -3.33
CA GLY A 76 8.01 -8.75 -2.89
C GLY A 76 6.54 -8.67 -3.31
N SER A 77 6.00 -7.46 -3.38
CA SER A 77 4.59 -7.23 -3.74
C SER A 77 4.51 -6.57 -5.11
N TYR A 78 3.49 -6.93 -5.89
CA TYR A 78 3.30 -6.49 -7.26
C TYR A 78 1.86 -6.03 -7.48
N VAL A 79 1.67 -5.10 -8.42
CA VAL A 79 0.34 -4.65 -8.83
C VAL A 79 -0.38 -5.78 -9.56
N ALA A 80 -1.57 -6.16 -9.09
CA ALA A 80 -2.42 -7.09 -9.82
C ALA A 80 -3.00 -6.35 -11.04
N GLY A 81 -2.63 -6.82 -12.23
CA GLY A 81 -3.30 -6.41 -13.46
C GLY A 81 -4.61 -7.15 -13.58
N LYS A 82 -5.71 -6.40 -13.66
CA LYS A 82 -6.94 -6.95 -14.22
C LYS A 82 -6.79 -7.14 -15.73
#